data_AF-A0A848HC04-F1
#
_entry.id   AF-A0A848HC04-F1
#
_cell.length_a   1.000
_cell.length_b   1.000
_cell.length_c   1.000
_cell.angle_alpha   90.00
_cell.angle_beta   90.00
_cell.angle_gamma   90.00
#
_symmetry.space_group_name_H-M   'P 1'
#
loop_
_entity.id
_entity.type
_entity.pdbx_description
1 polymer ?
#
loop_
_entity_poly.entity_id
_entity_poly.type
_entity_poly.pdbx_seq_one_letter_code
_entity_poly.pdbx_strand_id
1 'polypeptide(L)'
;MQTRPDTTLRALRDLALLAAAGLAAASLWAGSLQEGYIVESGTWQQEVQRAGAEPWPQDGWYRLVPQQRALEVRAVRPADVAAAPADALYLHLPGAPLAEGVRPTYFAPSALQLPELGQDYELTFKGQRFALRVENVVKGMQYTIAYGGHTYSYVLGPFDATTTAVRLVADLDGDNLPDFLVQVDGAGYLLLSSRAVPGANLPAAELFASLDG
;
A
#
# COMPACT_ATOMS: atom_id res chain seq x y z
N MET A 1 40.53 -7.21 -18.04
CA MET A 1 39.15 -7.37 -18.53
C MET A 1 38.40 -8.19 -17.48
N GLN A 2 37.75 -7.52 -16.53
CA GLN A 2 37.06 -8.17 -15.41
C GLN A 2 35.61 -8.42 -15.81
N THR A 3 35.27 -9.68 -16.08
CA THR A 3 33.88 -10.16 -16.05
C THR A 3 33.41 -10.13 -14.59
N ARG A 4 32.49 -9.23 -14.25
CA ARG A 4 31.73 -9.29 -13.00
C ARG A 4 30.37 -9.95 -13.27
N PRO A 5 29.84 -10.72 -12.31
CA PRO A 5 28.89 -11.79 -12.57
C PRO A 5 27.41 -11.36 -12.39
N ASP A 6 26.57 -12.02 -13.19
CA ASP A 6 25.15 -12.33 -13.01
C ASP A 6 24.46 -11.77 -11.75
N THR A 7 23.89 -10.57 -11.88
CA THR A 7 23.05 -9.95 -10.85
C THR A 7 21.57 -10.36 -10.96
N THR A 8 21.15 -10.84 -12.13
CA THR A 8 19.75 -11.16 -12.45
C THR A 8 19.31 -12.52 -11.90
N LEU A 9 20.23 -13.49 -11.84
CA LEU A 9 19.95 -14.83 -11.33
C LEU A 9 19.99 -14.89 -9.80
N ARG A 10 20.60 -13.89 -9.13
CA ARG A 10 20.40 -13.67 -7.69
C ARG A 10 19.08 -12.95 -7.42
N ALA A 11 18.70 -11.91 -8.16
CA ALA A 11 17.45 -11.20 -7.92
C ALA A 11 16.18 -12.07 -8.09
N LEU A 12 16.13 -12.93 -9.10
CA LEU A 12 15.01 -13.87 -9.27
C LEU A 12 15.06 -15.05 -8.30
N ARG A 13 16.25 -15.49 -7.90
CA ARG A 13 16.41 -16.50 -6.84
C ARG A 13 16.11 -15.92 -5.46
N ASP A 14 16.34 -14.63 -5.26
CA ASP A 14 15.97 -13.84 -4.09
C ASP A 14 14.47 -13.53 -4.11
N LEU A 15 13.79 -13.37 -5.25
CA LEU A 15 12.32 -13.36 -5.30
C LEU A 15 11.70 -14.73 -4.98
N ALA A 16 12.39 -15.82 -5.34
CA ALA A 16 12.03 -17.18 -4.91
C ALA A 16 12.50 -17.52 -3.46
N LEU A 17 13.46 -16.78 -2.88
CA LEU A 17 14.00 -16.94 -1.51
C LEU A 17 13.50 -15.89 -0.52
N LEU A 18 12.85 -14.81 -0.96
CA LEU A 18 12.18 -13.80 -0.12
C LEU A 18 10.80 -14.28 0.33
N ALA A 19 10.39 -15.47 -0.11
CA ALA A 19 9.44 -16.31 0.62
C ALA A 19 10.05 -16.95 1.90
N ALA A 20 11.34 -16.75 2.21
CA ALA A 20 12.02 -17.42 3.32
C ALA A 20 12.82 -16.51 4.29
N ALA A 21 12.87 -15.20 4.10
CA ALA A 21 13.58 -14.27 5.01
C ALA A 21 12.66 -13.32 5.80
N GLY A 22 11.37 -13.64 5.89
CA GLY A 22 10.39 -12.99 6.77
C GLY A 22 9.90 -13.92 7.89
N LEU A 23 10.78 -14.76 8.46
CA LEU A 23 10.45 -15.57 9.63
C LEU A 23 10.56 -14.73 10.91
N ALA A 24 9.62 -13.81 11.14
CA ALA A 24 9.21 -13.38 12.47
C ALA A 24 7.91 -12.57 12.46
N ALA A 25 6.79 -13.19 12.05
CA ALA A 25 5.51 -13.21 12.80
C ALA A 25 4.28 -13.36 11.89
N ALA A 26 4.07 -14.53 11.28
CA ALA A 26 2.71 -15.02 10.98
C ALA A 26 2.74 -16.50 10.54
N SER A 27 2.96 -17.42 11.48
CA SER A 27 2.49 -18.80 11.31
C SER A 27 1.04 -18.89 11.76
N LEU A 28 0.12 -18.20 11.09
CA LEU A 28 -1.33 -18.36 11.32
C LEU A 28 -2.14 -18.09 10.03
N TRP A 29 -2.50 -19.21 9.38
CA TRP A 29 -3.60 -19.43 8.42
C TRP A 29 -3.33 -19.22 6.93
N ALA A 30 -3.03 -20.36 6.30
CA ALA A 30 -3.15 -20.62 4.87
C ALA A 30 -4.60 -20.38 4.39
N GLY A 31 -4.76 -19.42 3.48
CA GLY A 31 -6.03 -19.07 2.84
C GLY A 31 -5.89 -17.92 1.84
N SER A 32 -5.12 -18.14 0.76
CA SER A 32 -5.23 -17.47 -0.55
C SER A 32 -5.49 -15.94 -0.61
N LEU A 33 -4.87 -15.12 0.24
CA LEU A 33 -4.72 -13.68 -0.03
C LEU A 33 -3.32 -13.47 -0.60
N GLN A 34 -3.20 -13.33 -1.93
CA GLN A 34 -1.98 -12.76 -2.49
C GLN A 34 -1.93 -11.29 -2.08
N GLU A 35 -1.01 -10.96 -1.19
CA GLU A 35 -0.71 -9.58 -0.82
C GLU A 35 -0.32 -8.80 -2.08
N GLY A 36 -0.90 -7.62 -2.25
CA GLY A 36 -0.51 -6.72 -3.31
C GLY A 36 0.83 -6.06 -3.01
N TYR A 37 1.39 -5.41 -4.01
CA TYR A 37 2.59 -4.59 -3.82
C TYR A 37 2.47 -3.27 -4.56
N ILE A 38 3.21 -2.29 -4.09
CA ILE A 38 3.25 -0.93 -4.62
C ILE A 38 4.69 -0.68 -5.10
N VAL A 39 4.84 -0.03 -6.25
CA VAL A 39 6.12 0.42 -6.79
C VAL A 39 6.02 1.87 -7.26
N GLU A 40 7.11 2.60 -7.11
CA GLU A 40 7.22 3.99 -7.58
C GLU A 40 7.35 4.04 -9.11
N SER A 41 7.04 5.20 -9.71
CA SER A 41 7.09 5.38 -11.17
C SER A 41 8.45 5.04 -11.80
N GLY A 42 9.56 5.32 -11.13
CA GLY A 42 10.91 5.00 -11.65
C GLY A 42 11.14 3.49 -11.73
N THR A 43 10.82 2.77 -10.65
CA THR A 43 10.90 1.31 -10.57
C THR A 43 9.95 0.66 -11.57
N TRP A 44 8.71 1.14 -11.66
CA TRP A 44 7.74 0.69 -12.66
C TRP A 44 8.28 0.75 -14.08
N GLN A 45 8.90 1.88 -14.49
CA GLN A 45 9.47 2.02 -15.83
C GLN A 45 10.58 1.00 -16.09
N GLN A 46 11.43 0.73 -15.10
CA GLN A 46 12.47 -0.29 -15.22
C GLN A 46 11.88 -1.70 -15.35
N GLU A 47 10.87 -2.03 -14.55
CA GLU A 47 10.21 -3.34 -14.59
C GLU A 47 9.49 -3.59 -15.92
N VAL A 48 8.75 -2.60 -16.42
CA VAL A 48 8.09 -2.68 -17.74
C VAL A 48 9.10 -2.84 -18.88
N GLN A 49 10.23 -2.09 -18.83
CA GLN A 49 11.29 -2.22 -19.84
C GLN A 49 11.97 -3.58 -19.81
N ARG A 50 12.20 -4.15 -18.61
CA ARG A 50 12.82 -5.47 -18.44
C ARG A 50 11.91 -6.62 -18.84
N ALA A 51 10.62 -6.52 -18.53
CA ALA A 51 9.65 -7.58 -18.78
C ALA A 51 9.53 -7.94 -20.28
N GLY A 52 9.77 -6.99 -21.19
CA GLY A 52 9.84 -7.26 -22.63
C GLY A 52 8.61 -8.01 -23.16
N ALA A 53 8.79 -9.29 -23.53
CA ALA A 53 7.74 -10.18 -24.04
C ALA A 53 7.31 -11.29 -23.06
N GLU A 54 7.77 -11.26 -21.80
CA GLU A 54 7.35 -12.24 -20.80
C GLU A 54 5.87 -12.11 -20.44
N PRO A 55 5.18 -13.22 -20.09
CA PRO A 55 3.78 -13.17 -19.71
C PRO A 55 3.61 -12.38 -18.43
N TRP A 56 2.96 -11.24 -18.53
CA TRP A 56 2.67 -10.37 -17.41
C TRP A 56 1.29 -10.70 -16.83
N PRO A 57 1.04 -10.48 -15.51
CA PRO A 57 -0.30 -10.63 -14.97
C PRO A 57 -1.25 -9.69 -15.72
N GLN A 58 -2.28 -10.23 -16.36
CA GLN A 58 -3.15 -9.43 -17.23
C GLN A 58 -4.00 -8.44 -16.44
N ASP A 59 -4.23 -8.70 -15.16
CA ASP A 59 -5.20 -8.01 -14.32
C ASP A 59 -4.59 -7.51 -13.01
N GLY A 60 -5.27 -6.56 -12.37
CA GLY A 60 -4.94 -6.11 -11.01
C GLY A 60 -3.92 -4.97 -10.94
N TRP A 61 -3.46 -4.45 -12.08
CA TRP A 61 -2.53 -3.32 -12.11
C TRP A 61 -3.22 -1.97 -12.25
N TYR A 62 -2.90 -1.05 -11.33
CA TYR A 62 -3.40 0.32 -11.40
C TYR A 62 -2.28 1.32 -11.17
N ARG A 63 -2.45 2.47 -11.81
CA ARG A 63 -1.69 3.68 -11.55
C ARG A 63 -2.54 4.61 -10.68
N LEU A 64 -1.94 5.09 -9.61
CA LEU A 64 -2.47 6.12 -8.73
C LEU A 64 -1.67 7.41 -8.97
N VAL A 65 -2.37 8.48 -9.36
CA VAL A 65 -1.76 9.80 -9.52
C VAL A 65 -2.37 10.76 -8.52
N PRO A 66 -1.59 11.27 -7.54
CA PRO A 66 -2.10 12.25 -6.60
C PRO A 66 -2.45 13.55 -7.33
N GLN A 67 -3.60 14.10 -6.97
CA GLN A 67 -4.04 15.44 -7.35
C GLN A 67 -4.30 16.24 -6.07
N GLN A 68 -4.48 17.56 -6.18
CA GLN A 68 -4.55 18.45 -5.01
C GLN A 68 -5.60 18.02 -3.96
N ARG A 69 -6.73 17.43 -4.39
CA ARG A 69 -7.85 17.00 -3.54
C ARG A 69 -8.48 15.68 -4.03
N ALA A 70 -7.74 14.93 -4.82
CA ALA A 70 -8.23 13.73 -5.45
C ALA A 70 -7.07 12.78 -5.76
N LEU A 71 -7.42 11.56 -6.12
CA LEU A 71 -6.51 10.56 -6.65
C LEU A 71 -7.10 10.06 -7.96
N GLU A 72 -6.36 10.19 -9.05
CA GLU A 72 -6.73 9.50 -10.29
C GLU A 72 -6.30 8.05 -10.19
N VAL A 73 -7.27 7.15 -10.33
CA VAL A 73 -7.05 5.70 -10.39
C VAL A 73 -7.28 5.25 -11.82
N ARG A 74 -6.33 4.55 -12.40
CA ARG A 74 -6.43 4.04 -13.77
C ARG A 74 -5.85 2.64 -13.88
N ALA A 75 -6.58 1.70 -14.49
CA ALA A 75 -6.01 0.41 -14.82
C ALA A 75 -4.90 0.59 -15.88
N VAL A 76 -3.78 -0.10 -15.69
CA VAL A 76 -2.63 0.01 -16.60
C VAL A 76 -2.13 -1.35 -17.02
N ARG A 77 -1.60 -1.41 -18.24
CA ARG A 77 -0.85 -2.53 -18.78
C ARG A 77 0.61 -2.14 -18.98
N PRO A 78 1.55 -3.08 -19.13
CA PRO A 78 2.94 -2.77 -19.43
C PRO A 78 3.08 -1.99 -20.74
N ALA A 79 2.21 -2.28 -21.71
CA ALA A 79 2.17 -1.55 -22.98
C ALA A 79 1.77 -0.06 -22.82
N ASP A 80 1.16 0.32 -21.69
CA ASP A 80 0.77 1.69 -21.38
C ASP A 80 1.97 2.49 -20.81
N VAL A 81 3.09 2.50 -21.53
CA VAL A 81 4.36 3.21 -21.19
C VAL A 81 4.22 4.74 -21.24
N ALA A 82 3.00 5.27 -21.10
CA ALA A 82 2.78 6.71 -21.03
C ALA A 82 3.67 7.31 -19.93
N ALA A 83 4.25 8.48 -20.22
CA ALA A 83 5.01 9.25 -19.24
C ALA A 83 4.11 9.55 -18.04
N ALA A 84 4.20 8.73 -17.01
CA ALA A 84 3.50 8.98 -15.78
C ALA A 84 4.24 10.08 -15.00
N PRO A 85 3.51 10.89 -14.22
CA PRO A 85 4.10 11.82 -13.28
C PRO A 85 5.10 11.12 -12.35
N ALA A 86 6.17 11.83 -11.96
CA ALA A 86 7.21 11.27 -11.10
C ALA A 86 6.69 10.82 -9.73
N ASP A 87 5.58 11.40 -9.27
CA ASP A 87 4.88 11.10 -8.02
C ASP A 87 3.77 10.05 -8.17
N ALA A 88 3.65 9.40 -9.34
CA ALA A 88 2.71 8.30 -9.53
C ALA A 88 3.18 7.03 -8.79
N LEU A 89 2.21 6.37 -8.16
CA LEU A 89 2.39 5.03 -7.60
C LEU A 89 1.72 4.01 -8.50
N TYR A 90 2.36 2.87 -8.66
CA TYR A 90 1.84 1.73 -9.38
C TYR A 90 1.60 0.61 -8.40
N LEU A 91 0.46 -0.06 -8.52
CA LEU A 91 0.09 -1.11 -7.60
C LEU A 91 -0.43 -2.32 -8.33
N HIS A 92 -0.07 -3.48 -7.81
CA HIS A 92 -0.61 -4.76 -8.22
C HIS A 92 -1.47 -5.30 -7.09
N LEU A 93 -2.77 -5.44 -7.34
CA LEU A 93 -3.78 -5.90 -6.39
C LEU A 93 -4.53 -7.11 -6.99
N PRO A 94 -4.04 -8.33 -6.76
CA PRO A 94 -4.73 -9.54 -7.22
C PRO A 94 -6.11 -9.66 -6.56
N GLY A 95 -7.17 -9.81 -7.35
CA GLY A 95 -8.50 -10.18 -6.85
C GLY A 95 -9.28 -9.09 -6.11
N ALA A 96 -8.83 -7.83 -6.08
CA ALA A 96 -9.72 -6.70 -5.75
C ALA A 96 -9.56 -5.59 -6.78
N PRO A 97 -10.61 -5.34 -7.58
CA PRO A 97 -10.56 -4.25 -8.52
C PRO A 97 -10.65 -2.91 -7.79
N LEU A 98 -9.83 -1.94 -8.19
CA LEU A 98 -10.06 -0.55 -7.83
C LEU A 98 -11.05 0.09 -8.81
N ALA A 99 -11.82 1.05 -8.32
CA ALA A 99 -12.73 1.84 -9.12
C ALA A 99 -11.95 2.91 -9.89
N GLU A 100 -11.97 2.82 -11.22
CA GLU A 100 -11.27 3.78 -12.09
C GLU A 100 -11.90 5.19 -12.06
N GLY A 101 -11.08 6.18 -12.39
CA GLY A 101 -11.45 7.60 -12.46
C GLY A 101 -10.89 8.43 -11.33
N VAL A 102 -11.38 9.67 -11.22
CA VAL A 102 -10.95 10.62 -10.18
C VAL A 102 -11.71 10.30 -8.89
N ARG A 103 -10.98 9.87 -7.86
CA ARG A 103 -11.49 9.56 -6.53
C ARG A 103 -11.26 10.76 -5.62
N PRO A 104 -12.31 11.47 -5.16
CA PRO A 104 -12.14 12.57 -4.23
C PRO A 104 -11.43 12.07 -2.98
N THR A 105 -10.33 12.73 -2.62
CA THR A 105 -9.67 12.46 -1.36
C THR A 105 -10.35 13.31 -0.33
N TYR A 106 -10.80 12.66 0.73
CA TYR A 106 -11.27 13.37 1.88
C TYR A 106 -10.04 13.95 2.56
N PHE A 107 -10.14 15.22 2.93
CA PHE A 107 -9.13 15.85 3.74
C PHE A 107 -9.11 15.14 5.09
N ALA A 108 -8.26 14.11 5.19
CA ALA A 108 -7.55 13.85 6.40
C ALA A 108 -7.04 15.21 6.91
N PRO A 109 -7.38 15.63 8.13
CA PRO A 109 -6.80 16.83 8.71
C PRO A 109 -5.29 16.76 8.57
N SER A 110 -4.60 17.90 8.43
CA SER A 110 -3.13 17.96 8.57
C SER A 110 -2.65 17.23 9.84
N ALA A 111 -3.50 17.11 10.86
CA ALA A 111 -3.28 16.30 12.05
C ALA A 111 -2.97 14.81 11.78
N LEU A 112 -3.44 14.22 10.67
CA LEU A 112 -3.12 12.82 10.33
C LEU A 112 -1.86 12.67 9.49
N GLN A 113 -1.24 13.76 9.04
CA GLN A 113 0.08 13.71 8.40
C GLN A 113 1.18 13.46 9.44
N LEU A 114 0.96 13.86 10.69
CA LEU A 114 1.81 13.59 11.85
C LEU A 114 0.89 13.36 13.06
N PRO A 115 0.25 12.18 13.16
CA PRO A 115 -0.69 11.91 14.24
C PRO A 115 0.05 11.84 15.58
N GLU A 116 -0.48 12.53 16.58
CA GLU A 116 -0.13 12.30 17.97
C GLU A 116 -0.53 10.87 18.36
N LEU A 117 0.45 10.11 18.88
CA LEU A 117 0.28 8.70 19.18
C LEU A 117 -0.60 8.51 20.43
N GLY A 118 -1.47 7.50 20.39
CA GLY A 118 -2.43 7.20 21.45
C GLY A 118 -3.65 8.13 21.50
N GLN A 119 -3.72 9.15 20.63
CA GLN A 119 -4.89 9.99 20.47
C GLN A 119 -5.96 9.29 19.62
N ASP A 120 -7.22 9.40 20.07
CA ASP A 120 -8.38 8.98 19.29
C ASP A 120 -8.85 10.14 18.41
N TYR A 121 -8.88 9.92 17.10
CA TYR A 121 -9.37 10.87 16.09
C TYR A 121 -10.77 10.46 15.65
N GLU A 122 -11.78 11.29 15.97
CA GLU A 122 -13.12 11.13 15.40
C GLU A 122 -13.24 11.89 14.08
N LEU A 123 -13.54 11.15 13.02
CA LEU A 123 -13.49 11.63 11.64
C LEU A 123 -14.82 11.34 10.93
N THR A 124 -15.03 11.98 9.78
CA THR A 124 -16.22 11.75 8.95
C THR A 124 -15.82 11.55 7.51
N PHE A 125 -16.30 10.46 6.91
CA PHE A 125 -16.09 10.09 5.52
C PHE A 125 -17.45 9.83 4.87
N LYS A 126 -17.77 10.51 3.77
CA LYS A 126 -19.08 10.40 3.08
C LYS A 126 -20.31 10.50 4.02
N GLY A 127 -20.19 11.28 5.11
CA GLY A 127 -21.26 11.44 6.10
C GLY A 127 -21.33 10.32 7.16
N GLN A 128 -20.47 9.30 7.06
CA GLN A 128 -20.30 8.25 8.07
C GLN A 128 -19.16 8.60 9.02
N ARG A 129 -19.39 8.39 10.32
CA ARG A 129 -18.35 8.58 11.34
C ARG A 129 -17.45 7.36 11.41
N PHE A 130 -16.17 7.60 11.57
CA PHE A 130 -15.19 6.57 11.92
C PHE A 130 -14.19 7.15 12.92
N ALA A 131 -13.59 6.28 13.73
CA ALA A 131 -12.48 6.64 14.62
C ALA A 131 -11.18 6.06 14.08
N LEU A 132 -10.08 6.78 14.29
CA LEU A 132 -8.72 6.33 14.02
C LEU A 132 -7.87 6.56 15.27
N ARG A 133 -7.05 5.59 15.63
CA ARG A 133 -6.03 5.71 16.67
C ARG A 133 -4.73 5.11 16.13
N VAL A 134 -3.61 5.80 16.35
CA VAL A 134 -2.28 5.33 15.93
C VAL A 134 -1.42 5.18 17.17
N GLU A 135 -0.77 4.04 17.33
CA GLU A 135 0.08 3.74 18.49
C GLU A 135 1.43 3.17 18.02
N ASN A 136 2.51 3.55 18.70
CA ASN A 136 3.75 2.81 18.57
C ASN A 136 3.65 1.56 19.46
N VAL A 137 3.82 0.38 18.85
CA VAL A 137 3.84 -0.90 19.52
C VAL A 137 5.18 -1.59 19.25
N VAL A 138 5.50 -2.63 20.02
CA VAL A 138 6.76 -3.39 19.89
C VAL A 138 7.05 -3.85 18.46
N LYS A 139 6.00 -4.04 17.65
CA LYS A 139 6.08 -4.55 16.29
C LYS A 139 5.91 -3.48 15.19
N GLY A 140 5.98 -2.19 15.51
CA GLY A 140 5.86 -1.09 14.57
C GLY A 140 4.72 -0.14 14.91
N MET A 141 4.05 0.42 13.91
CA MET A 141 2.93 1.34 14.12
C MET A 141 1.60 0.61 14.02
N GLN A 142 0.82 0.60 15.10
CA GLN A 142 -0.53 0.05 15.12
C GLN A 142 -1.55 1.12 14.72
N TYR A 143 -2.27 0.85 13.64
CA TYR A 143 -3.44 1.60 13.19
C TYR A 143 -4.70 0.89 13.64
N THR A 144 -5.51 1.53 14.47
CA THR A 144 -6.82 1.02 14.88
C THR A 144 -7.90 1.92 14.30
N ILE A 145 -8.75 1.35 13.45
CA ILE A 145 -9.83 2.04 12.76
C ILE A 145 -11.15 1.45 13.23
N ALA A 146 -12.10 2.29 13.64
CA ALA A 146 -13.42 1.83 14.06
C ALA A 146 -14.53 2.50 13.26
N TYR A 147 -15.39 1.69 12.64
CA TYR A 147 -16.59 2.13 11.93
C TYR A 147 -17.61 1.00 11.91
N GLY A 148 -18.89 1.34 11.73
CA GLY A 148 -19.97 0.33 11.66
C GLY A 148 -20.11 -0.54 12.91
N GLY A 149 -19.61 -0.10 14.07
CA GLY A 149 -19.61 -0.89 15.32
C GLY A 149 -18.51 -1.95 15.40
N HIS A 150 -17.57 -1.96 14.45
CA HIS A 150 -16.44 -2.89 14.40
C HIS A 150 -15.12 -2.13 14.51
N THR A 151 -14.08 -2.87 14.89
CA THR A 151 -12.70 -2.37 15.00
C THR A 151 -11.79 -3.21 14.11
N TYR A 152 -10.93 -2.54 13.38
CA TYR A 152 -9.97 -3.09 12.44
C TYR A 152 -8.58 -2.59 12.81
N SER A 153 -7.62 -3.49 12.96
CA SER A 153 -6.27 -3.18 13.40
C SER A 153 -5.24 -3.66 12.40
N TYR A 154 -4.24 -2.82 12.14
CA TYR A 154 -3.11 -3.09 11.26
C TYR A 154 -1.83 -2.74 12.00
N VAL A 155 -0.80 -3.59 11.92
CA VAL A 155 0.54 -3.27 12.41
C VAL A 155 1.44 -3.10 11.19
N LEU A 156 2.00 -1.90 11.02
CA LEU A 156 2.69 -1.46 9.81
C LEU A 156 4.12 -1.01 10.14
N GLY A 157 5.01 -1.13 9.15
CA GLY A 157 6.39 -0.64 9.26
C GLY A 157 7.31 -1.48 10.14
N PRO A 158 8.60 -1.10 10.21
CA PRO A 158 9.58 -1.78 11.04
C PRO A 158 9.34 -1.56 12.54
N PHE A 159 9.96 -2.41 13.36
CA PHE A 159 9.76 -2.40 14.82
C PHE A 159 10.21 -1.11 15.53
N ASP A 160 11.14 -0.37 14.92
CA ASP A 160 11.67 0.90 15.40
C ASP A 160 11.04 2.11 14.69
N ALA A 161 9.89 1.93 14.03
CA ALA A 161 9.22 3.00 13.33
C ALA A 161 9.01 4.23 14.23
N THR A 162 9.42 5.41 13.77
CA THR A 162 9.30 6.66 14.55
C THR A 162 8.39 7.69 13.91
N THR A 163 8.18 7.61 12.60
CA THR A 163 7.39 8.55 11.83
C THR A 163 6.30 7.83 11.07
N THR A 164 5.14 8.47 10.98
CA THR A 164 4.00 7.91 10.29
C THR A 164 3.04 8.98 9.83
N ALA A 165 2.36 8.72 8.72
CA ALA A 165 1.45 9.67 8.09
C ALA A 165 0.31 8.93 7.36
N VAL A 166 -0.94 9.36 7.58
CA VAL A 166 -2.02 9.05 6.65
C VAL A 166 -1.93 10.04 5.49
N ARG A 167 -1.45 9.56 4.34
CA ARG A 167 -1.26 10.39 3.15
C ARG A 167 -2.59 10.71 2.49
N LEU A 168 -3.55 9.78 2.57
CA LEU A 168 -4.80 9.86 1.86
C LEU A 168 -5.88 9.01 2.53
N VAL A 169 -7.11 9.53 2.51
CA VAL A 169 -8.34 8.79 2.78
C VAL A 169 -9.28 8.98 1.60
N ALA A 170 -9.69 7.91 0.95
CA ALA A 170 -10.62 7.92 -0.19
C ALA A 170 -11.38 6.60 -0.24
N ASP A 171 -12.45 6.54 -1.04
CA ASP A 171 -13.07 5.27 -1.40
C ASP A 171 -12.42 4.90 -2.73
N LEU A 172 -11.56 3.87 -2.75
CA LEU A 172 -10.74 3.50 -3.90
C LEU A 172 -11.33 2.33 -4.70
N ASP A 173 -12.15 1.48 -4.09
CA ASP A 173 -12.74 0.31 -4.74
C ASP A 173 -14.26 0.41 -4.99
N GLY A 174 -14.91 1.48 -4.52
CA GLY A 174 -16.32 1.77 -4.77
C GLY A 174 -17.27 1.27 -3.68
N ASP A 175 -16.79 0.75 -2.55
CA ASP A 175 -17.63 0.19 -1.50
C ASP A 175 -18.30 1.22 -0.56
N ASN A 176 -17.97 2.51 -0.74
CA ASN A 176 -18.38 3.64 0.11
C ASN A 176 -17.80 3.66 1.53
N LEU A 177 -16.79 2.85 1.82
CA LEU A 177 -16.01 2.88 3.05
C LEU A 177 -14.70 3.65 2.84
N PRO A 178 -14.05 4.13 3.93
CA PRO A 178 -12.77 4.80 3.82
C PRO A 178 -11.64 3.78 3.59
N ASP A 179 -10.89 3.95 2.51
CA ASP A 179 -9.59 3.32 2.26
C ASP A 179 -8.46 4.30 2.56
N PHE A 180 -7.29 3.76 2.91
CA PHE A 180 -6.17 4.54 3.42
C PHE A 180 -4.90 4.26 2.64
N LEU A 181 -4.19 5.32 2.26
CA LEU A 181 -2.78 5.23 1.92
C LEU A 181 -1.97 5.78 3.09
N VAL A 182 -1.22 4.91 3.74
CA VAL A 182 -0.42 5.21 4.93
C VAL A 182 1.05 5.17 4.55
N GLN A 183 1.87 6.01 5.19
CA GLN A 183 3.32 5.94 5.11
C GLN A 183 3.88 5.76 6.51
N VAL A 184 4.80 4.80 6.70
CA VAL A 184 5.51 4.54 7.95
C VAL A 184 7.00 4.48 7.64
N ASP A 185 7.80 5.39 8.19
CA ASP A 185 9.26 5.46 7.99
C ASP A 185 9.71 5.23 6.53
N GLY A 186 9.05 5.92 5.60
CA GLY A 186 9.36 5.85 4.17
C GLY A 186 8.64 4.73 3.41
N ALA A 187 8.21 3.65 4.07
CA ALA A 187 7.40 2.59 3.47
C ALA A 187 5.94 3.02 3.30
N GLY A 188 5.28 2.55 2.24
CA GLY A 188 3.89 2.89 1.92
C GLY A 188 2.96 1.69 2.06
N TYR A 189 1.74 1.90 2.53
CA TYR A 189 0.77 0.84 2.79
C TYR A 189 -0.61 1.24 2.30
N LEU A 190 -1.24 0.36 1.52
CA LEU A 190 -2.64 0.50 1.13
C LEU A 190 -3.51 -0.36 2.05
N LEU A 191 -4.48 0.26 2.70
CA LEU A 191 -5.50 -0.42 3.50
C LEU A 191 -6.84 -0.29 2.79
N LEU A 192 -7.41 -1.41 2.33
CA LEU A 192 -8.74 -1.46 1.73
C LEU A 192 -9.76 -1.94 2.76
N SER A 193 -10.79 -1.15 3.00
CA SER A 193 -11.86 -1.49 3.94
C SER A 193 -12.67 -2.69 3.49
N SER A 194 -12.88 -2.86 2.18
CA SER A 194 -13.56 -4.03 1.60
C SER A 194 -12.87 -5.37 1.87
N ARG A 195 -11.56 -5.35 2.17
CA ARG A 195 -10.76 -6.54 2.51
C ARG A 195 -10.59 -6.74 4.01
N ALA A 196 -11.05 -5.80 4.82
CA ALA A 196 -10.85 -5.83 6.25
C ALA A 196 -11.87 -6.74 6.93
N VAL A 197 -11.40 -7.51 7.91
CA VAL A 197 -12.24 -8.27 8.85
C VAL A 197 -12.09 -7.69 10.26
N PRO A 198 -13.12 -7.76 11.13
CA PRO A 198 -12.99 -7.29 12.50
C PRO A 198 -11.78 -7.93 13.22
N GLY A 199 -10.93 -7.11 13.83
CA GLY A 199 -9.68 -7.53 14.47
C GLY A 199 -8.45 -7.24 13.61
N ALA A 200 -7.46 -8.13 13.65
CA ALA A 200 -6.16 -7.92 13.01
C ALA A 200 -6.20 -8.20 11.50
N ASN A 201 -5.58 -7.31 10.72
CA ASN A 201 -5.53 -7.36 9.27
C ASN A 201 -4.12 -7.10 8.75
N LEU A 202 -3.87 -7.58 7.53
CA LEU A 202 -2.70 -7.25 6.73
C LEU A 202 -3.05 -6.08 5.78
N PRO A 203 -2.07 -5.27 5.37
CA PRO A 203 -2.29 -4.27 4.32
C PRO A 203 -2.70 -4.98 3.01
N ALA A 204 -3.51 -4.31 2.19
CA ALA A 204 -3.87 -4.80 0.87
C ALA A 204 -2.69 -4.77 -0.11
N ALA A 205 -1.80 -3.79 0.05
CA ALA A 205 -0.51 -3.73 -0.64
C ALA A 205 0.54 -2.93 0.15
N GLU A 206 1.81 -3.21 -0.11
CA GLU A 206 2.96 -2.54 0.52
C GLU A 206 3.98 -2.04 -0.53
N LEU A 207 4.49 -0.82 -0.31
CA LEU A 207 5.72 -0.27 -0.90
C LEU A 207 6.81 -0.40 0.16
N PHE A 208 7.81 -1.24 -0.10
CA PHE A 208 8.99 -1.29 0.75
C PHE A 208 9.76 0.02 0.66
N ALA A 209 10.24 0.52 1.80
CA ALA A 209 11.14 1.67 1.83
C ALA A 209 12.37 1.37 0.96
N SER A 210 12.75 2.30 0.09
CA SER A 210 14.00 2.18 -0.66
C SER A 210 15.17 2.13 0.32
N LEU A 211 15.99 1.09 0.24
CA LEU A 211 17.16 0.92 1.11
C LEU A 211 18.33 1.85 0.73
N ASP A 212 18.15 2.70 -0.28
CA ASP A 212 19.19 3.59 -0.79
C ASP A 212 19.08 4.99 -0.16
N GLY A 213 19.72 5.13 1.01
CA GLY A 213 20.13 6.41 1.60
C GLY A 213 21.63 6.62 1.50
#